data_AF-A0A1D9H3C2-F1
#
_entry.id   AF-A0A1D9H3C2-F1
#
_cell.length_a   1.000
_cell.length_b   1.000
_cell.length_c   1.000
_cell.angle_alpha   90.00
_cell.angle_beta   90.00
_cell.angle_gamma   90.00
#
_symmetry.space_group_name_H-M   'P 1'
#
loop_
_entity.id
_entity.type
_entity.pdbx_description
1 polymer ?
#
loop_
_entity_poly.entity_id
_entity_poly.type
_entity_poly.pdbx_seq_one_letter_code
_entity_poly.pdbx_strand_id
1 'polypeptide(L)'
;MRETLNMTATTLGKDLLSALVLELKMLPDTWAKLSQKKQDDILDRLRSRVDASVKMAAHLIAANGRTVVQGDLDKITIKDGAQVLIKFGKSVSALHELAEAQGQAVLLVLSGDGSQYTGGMDEVRGESDQRGLDLGKEYTDQDGDGMPDAAAGADDNVVDAEWRPIGIEHQPLQEELDAAQKQGYEAAREGKAESDCPTMAGPLCIAWVKGWKAWHDEQSGGTEDPLYAEVEALVVESQEVSITMVQRRFKVGYNRAARLIEQLEANGVVSAMDDEGKRKVLKSTEEQEG
;
A
#
# COMPACT_ATOMS: atom_id res chain seq x y z
N MET A 1 -3.14 38.42 -11.23
CA MET A 1 -3.81 37.91 -10.01
C MET A 1 -4.58 36.62 -10.26
N ARG A 2 -5.66 36.60 -11.06
CA ARG A 2 -6.43 35.36 -11.32
C ARG A 2 -5.63 34.27 -12.05
N GLU A 3 -4.77 34.65 -12.98
CA GLU A 3 -4.04 33.71 -13.83
C GLU A 3 -2.91 32.99 -13.10
N THR A 4 -2.15 33.72 -12.25
CA THR A 4 -1.14 33.15 -11.36
C THR A 4 -1.78 32.30 -10.25
N LEU A 5 -2.89 32.75 -9.67
CA LEU A 5 -3.67 31.96 -8.71
C LEU A 5 -4.21 30.67 -9.34
N ASN A 6 -4.71 30.72 -10.57
CA ASN A 6 -5.20 29.54 -11.28
C ASN A 6 -4.05 28.59 -11.64
N MET A 7 -2.92 29.10 -12.13
CA MET A 7 -1.73 28.29 -12.42
C MET A 7 -1.24 27.56 -11.17
N THR A 8 -1.04 28.28 -10.06
CA THR A 8 -0.62 27.67 -8.78
C THR A 8 -1.67 26.68 -8.26
N ALA A 9 -2.97 26.99 -8.33
CA ALA A 9 -4.00 26.05 -7.91
C ALA A 9 -4.00 24.76 -8.76
N THR A 10 -3.79 24.87 -10.06
CA THR A 10 -3.74 23.71 -10.97
C THR A 10 -2.47 22.87 -10.80
N THR A 11 -1.31 23.48 -10.57
CA THR A 11 -0.06 22.74 -10.37
C THR A 11 0.04 22.14 -8.97
N LEU A 12 -0.38 22.87 -7.93
CA LEU A 12 -0.37 22.39 -6.55
C LEU A 12 -1.18 21.11 -6.37
N GLY A 13 -2.40 21.07 -6.92
CA GLY A 13 -3.24 19.88 -6.85
C GLY A 13 -2.61 18.68 -7.55
N LYS A 14 -2.02 18.90 -8.73
CA LYS A 14 -1.30 17.87 -9.48
C LYS A 14 -0.08 17.38 -8.70
N ASP A 15 0.70 18.27 -8.10
CA ASP A 15 1.95 17.95 -7.41
C ASP A 15 1.67 17.18 -6.11
N LEU A 16 0.67 17.62 -5.34
CA LEU A 16 0.21 16.91 -4.13
C LEU A 16 -0.36 15.53 -4.45
N LEU A 17 -1.21 15.43 -5.48
CA LEU A 17 -1.75 14.13 -5.89
C LEU A 17 -0.65 13.21 -6.42
N SER A 18 0.31 13.75 -7.18
CA SER A 18 1.45 12.98 -7.69
C SER A 18 2.34 12.49 -6.56
N ALA A 19 2.55 13.31 -5.52
CA ALA A 19 3.25 12.93 -4.30
C ALA A 19 2.54 11.79 -3.56
N LEU A 20 1.23 11.87 -3.38
CA LEU A 20 0.42 10.82 -2.75
C LEU A 20 0.50 9.50 -3.53
N VAL A 21 0.30 9.56 -4.85
CA VAL A 21 0.37 8.37 -5.72
C VAL A 21 1.76 7.74 -5.68
N LEU A 22 2.83 8.56 -5.61
CA LEU A 22 4.19 8.06 -5.51
C LEU A 22 4.44 7.34 -4.19
N GLU A 23 3.99 7.89 -3.05
CA GLU A 23 4.11 7.18 -1.77
C GLU A 23 3.28 5.90 -1.75
N LEU A 24 2.06 5.91 -2.29
CA LEU A 24 1.23 4.70 -2.43
C LEU A 24 1.90 3.61 -3.26
N LYS A 25 2.60 3.98 -4.34
CA LYS A 25 3.36 3.04 -5.18
C LYS A 25 4.60 2.48 -4.49
N MET A 26 5.18 3.22 -3.55
CA MET A 26 6.36 2.81 -2.79
C MET A 26 6.01 2.04 -1.51
N LEU A 27 4.73 1.86 -1.19
CA LEU A 27 4.32 1.08 -0.01
C LEU A 27 4.76 -0.38 -0.17
N PRO A 28 5.55 -0.92 0.80
CA PRO A 28 6.01 -2.29 0.72
C PRO A 28 4.91 -3.33 1.02
N ASP A 29 3.88 -2.94 1.78
CA ASP A 29 2.70 -3.74 2.06
C ASP A 29 1.51 -2.82 2.34
N THR A 30 0.32 -3.40 2.50
CA THR A 30 -0.91 -2.69 2.88
C THR A 30 -0.73 -1.94 4.20
N TRP A 31 -1.32 -0.74 4.31
CA TRP A 31 -1.22 0.14 5.49
C TRP A 31 -1.35 -0.59 6.83
N ALA A 32 -2.40 -1.41 6.98
CA ALA A 32 -2.71 -2.16 8.21
C ALA A 32 -1.64 -3.19 8.63
N LYS A 33 -0.75 -3.60 7.72
CA LYS A 33 0.34 -4.54 8.02
C LYS A 33 1.67 -3.85 8.28
N LEU A 34 1.75 -2.55 8.03
CA LEU A 34 2.94 -1.77 8.35
C LEU A 34 2.96 -1.51 9.85
N SER A 35 4.13 -1.63 10.46
CA SER A 35 4.28 -1.22 11.85
C SER A 35 4.04 0.29 11.99
N GLN A 36 3.61 0.72 13.17
CA GLN A 36 3.36 2.13 13.49
C GLN A 36 4.56 3.00 13.11
N LYS A 37 5.78 2.54 13.42
CA LYS A 37 7.02 3.23 13.02
C LYS A 37 7.13 3.43 11.50
N LYS A 38 6.82 2.40 10.71
CA LYS A 38 6.87 2.49 9.24
C LYS A 38 5.76 3.40 8.71
N GLN A 39 4.57 3.36 9.33
CA GLN A 39 3.47 4.26 9.01
C GLN A 39 3.86 5.72 9.29
N ASP A 40 4.46 5.99 10.45
CA ASP A 40 4.95 7.32 10.82
C ASP A 40 6.05 7.81 9.87
N ASP A 41 7.00 6.95 9.46
CA ASP A 41 8.01 7.30 8.46
C ASP A 41 7.39 7.73 7.11
N ILE A 42 6.27 7.11 6.71
CA ILE A 42 5.53 7.50 5.50
C ILE A 42 4.79 8.83 5.71
N LEU A 43 4.16 9.01 6.87
CA LEU A 43 3.45 10.24 7.22
C LEU A 43 4.41 11.43 7.28
N ASP A 44 5.61 11.26 7.83
CA ASP A 44 6.60 12.33 7.93
C ASP A 44 7.13 12.76 6.56
N ARG A 45 7.29 11.81 5.62
CA ARG A 45 7.60 12.15 4.23
C ARG A 45 6.46 12.90 3.56
N LEU A 46 5.22 12.45 3.73
CA LEU A 46 4.04 13.14 3.19
C LEU A 46 3.89 14.55 3.77
N ARG A 47 4.09 14.71 5.10
CA ARG A 47 4.14 16.00 5.79
C ARG A 47 5.15 16.94 5.16
N SER A 48 6.38 16.46 4.99
CA SER A 48 7.46 17.26 4.38
C SER A 48 7.11 17.72 2.96
N ARG A 49 6.46 16.85 2.16
CA ARG A 49 6.04 17.21 0.79
C ARG A 49 4.89 18.22 0.77
N VAL A 50 3.92 18.06 1.65
CA VAL A 50 2.80 19.01 1.79
C VAL A 50 3.31 20.37 2.25
N ASP A 51 4.15 20.41 3.28
CA ASP A 51 4.74 21.65 3.79
C ASP A 51 5.54 22.39 2.71
N ALA A 52 6.38 21.69 1.95
CA ALA A 52 7.11 22.27 0.83
C ALA A 52 6.17 22.85 -0.25
N SER A 53 5.09 22.14 -0.57
CA SER A 53 4.10 22.56 -1.57
C SER A 53 3.32 23.80 -1.10
N VAL A 54 2.92 23.83 0.17
CA VAL A 54 2.22 24.96 0.79
C VAL A 54 3.11 26.19 0.86
N LYS A 55 4.38 26.04 1.24
CA LYS A 55 5.37 27.13 1.22
C LYS A 55 5.55 27.70 -0.19
N MET A 56 5.63 26.84 -1.20
CA MET A 56 5.72 27.26 -2.60
C MET A 56 4.45 27.99 -3.05
N ALA A 57 3.26 27.52 -2.66
CA ALA A 57 2.00 28.18 -2.96
C ALA A 57 1.93 29.57 -2.34
N ALA A 58 2.23 29.68 -1.04
CA ALA A 58 2.28 30.95 -0.33
C ALA A 58 3.28 31.92 -0.99
N HIS A 59 4.43 31.41 -1.41
CA HIS A 59 5.45 32.18 -2.11
C HIS A 59 4.98 32.70 -3.47
N LEU A 60 4.36 31.84 -4.29
CA LEU A 60 3.83 32.24 -5.61
C LEU A 60 2.67 33.24 -5.50
N ILE A 61 1.83 33.10 -4.48
CA ILE A 61 0.75 34.06 -4.21
C ILE A 61 1.35 35.41 -3.78
N ALA A 62 2.34 35.38 -2.89
CA ALA A 62 3.06 36.56 -2.42
C ALA A 62 3.85 37.27 -3.54
N ALA A 63 4.38 36.51 -4.50
CA ALA A 63 5.10 37.03 -5.66
C ALA A 63 4.24 37.99 -6.51
N ASN A 64 2.93 37.73 -6.60
CA ASN A 64 1.97 38.53 -7.36
C ASN A 64 2.46 38.92 -8.78
N GLY A 65 3.17 38.01 -9.45
CA GLY A 65 3.73 38.21 -10.80
C GLY A 65 4.99 39.07 -10.88
N ARG A 66 5.65 39.37 -9.76
CA ARG A 66 6.94 40.07 -9.71
C ARG A 66 8.09 39.06 -9.72
N THR A 67 9.29 39.48 -10.14
CA THR A 67 10.51 38.72 -9.90
C THR A 67 10.69 38.52 -8.40
N VAL A 68 10.82 37.27 -7.97
CA VAL A 68 11.12 36.95 -6.57
C VAL A 68 12.43 36.21 -6.49
N VAL A 69 13.25 36.63 -5.53
CA VAL A 69 14.54 36.03 -5.24
C VAL A 69 14.44 35.45 -3.84
N GLN A 70 14.37 34.12 -3.75
CA GLN A 70 14.28 33.41 -2.48
C GLN A 70 15.68 33.29 -1.84
N GLY A 71 15.81 33.73 -0.60
CA GLY A 71 17.02 33.56 0.19
C GLY A 71 16.71 33.39 1.67
N ASP A 72 17.65 32.80 2.39
CA ASP A 72 17.58 32.53 3.81
C ASP A 72 18.10 33.73 4.61
N LEU A 73 17.32 34.14 5.60
CA LEU A 73 17.67 35.23 6.50
C LEU A 73 18.74 34.76 7.50
N ASP A 74 19.99 35.18 7.31
CA ASP A 74 21.13 34.70 8.11
C ASP A 74 21.37 35.57 9.36
N LYS A 75 21.29 36.90 9.20
CA LYS A 75 21.51 37.84 10.30
C LYS A 75 20.73 39.13 10.09
N ILE A 76 20.14 39.63 11.18
CA ILE A 76 19.58 40.98 11.23
C ILE A 76 20.40 41.78 12.25
N THR A 77 20.88 42.95 11.85
CA THR A 77 21.54 43.91 12.75
C THR A 77 20.79 45.22 12.69
N ILE A 78 20.25 45.67 13.82
CA ILE A 78 19.51 46.93 13.92
C ILE A 78 20.34 47.88 14.80
N LYS A 79 20.95 48.89 14.19
CA LYS A 79 21.65 49.99 14.89
C LYS A 79 21.07 51.32 14.43
N ASP A 80 21.64 51.93 13.39
CA ASP A 80 21.19 53.19 12.77
C ASP A 80 20.38 52.97 11.48
N GLY A 81 19.73 51.80 11.41
CA GLY A 81 19.08 51.22 10.24
C GLY A 81 19.10 49.70 10.36
N ALA A 82 18.16 49.02 9.69
CA ALA A 82 18.13 47.57 9.65
C ALA A 82 19.04 47.06 8.53
N GLN A 83 20.15 46.42 8.89
CA GLN A 83 21.00 45.69 7.95
C GLN A 83 20.65 44.21 8.03
N VAL A 84 20.29 43.65 6.88
CA VAL A 84 19.87 42.26 6.77
C VAL A 84 20.84 41.53 5.85
N LEU A 85 21.40 40.42 6.35
CA LEU A 85 22.20 39.50 5.57
C LEU A 85 21.30 38.35 5.12
N ILE A 86 21.04 38.28 3.81
CA ILE A 86 20.27 37.21 3.18
C ILE A 86 21.24 36.35 2.37
N LYS A 87 21.25 35.04 2.64
CA LYS A 87 22.01 34.06 1.89
C LYS A 87 21.13 33.49 0.79
N PHE A 88 21.62 33.54 -0.44
CA PHE A 88 20.92 32.93 -1.58
C PHE A 88 21.57 31.59 -1.92
N GLY A 89 20.75 30.58 -2.20
CA GLY A 89 21.23 29.28 -2.65
C GLY A 89 21.91 29.37 -4.02
N LYS A 90 22.84 28.45 -4.31
CA LYS A 90 23.58 28.40 -5.59
C LYS A 90 22.69 28.15 -6.81
N SER A 91 21.46 27.68 -6.61
CA SER A 91 20.49 27.32 -7.64
C SER A 91 19.50 28.45 -7.98
N VAL A 92 19.64 29.63 -7.40
CA VAL A 92 18.71 30.74 -7.62
C VAL A 92 18.99 31.39 -8.98
N SER A 93 18.06 31.25 -9.93
CA SER A 93 18.18 31.74 -11.30
C SER A 93 18.13 33.27 -11.42
N ALA A 94 17.42 33.95 -10.50
CA ALA A 94 17.22 35.39 -10.51
C ALA A 94 18.32 36.21 -9.79
N LEU A 95 19.49 35.60 -9.51
CA LEU A 95 20.61 36.31 -8.87
C LEU A 95 21.15 37.47 -9.73
N HIS A 96 21.06 37.34 -11.05
CA HIS A 96 21.47 38.39 -11.98
C HIS A 96 20.56 39.63 -11.86
N GLU A 97 19.24 39.41 -11.86
CA GLU A 97 18.24 40.47 -11.68
C GLU A 97 18.38 41.16 -10.31
N LEU A 98 18.77 40.42 -9.25
CA LEU A 98 19.05 41.01 -7.94
C LEU A 98 20.29 41.93 -7.96
N ALA A 99 21.35 41.52 -8.66
CA ALA A 99 22.57 42.32 -8.76
C ALA A 99 22.32 43.63 -9.53
N GLU A 100 21.48 43.59 -10.57
CA GLU A 100 21.07 44.77 -11.34
C GLU A 100 20.16 45.72 -10.57
N ALA A 101 19.41 45.21 -9.58
CA ALA A 101 18.53 46.01 -8.73
C ALA A 101 19.27 46.85 -7.65
N GLN A 102 20.60 46.89 -7.67
CA GLN A 102 21.40 47.67 -6.72
C GLN A 102 21.01 49.16 -6.77
N GLY A 103 20.57 49.72 -5.64
CA GLY A 103 20.14 51.12 -5.52
C GLY A 103 18.66 51.37 -5.86
N GLN A 104 17.89 50.34 -6.21
CA GLN A 104 16.45 50.42 -6.40
C GLN A 104 15.69 50.09 -5.12
N ALA A 105 14.42 50.52 -5.03
CA ALA A 105 13.53 50.16 -3.93
C ALA A 105 13.10 48.70 -4.04
N VAL A 106 13.38 47.91 -3.00
CA VAL A 106 13.06 46.48 -2.93
C VAL A 106 11.98 46.22 -1.89
N LEU A 107 11.02 45.35 -2.18
CA LEU A 107 10.02 44.92 -1.21
C LEU A 107 10.43 43.56 -0.61
N LEU A 108 10.66 43.52 0.69
CA LEU A 108 10.87 42.28 1.43
C LEU A 108 9.53 41.70 1.84
N VAL A 109 9.20 40.53 1.32
CA VAL A 109 8.01 39.77 1.72
C VAL A 109 8.43 38.63 2.63
N LEU A 110 8.08 38.74 3.91
CA LEU A 110 8.26 37.65 4.86
C LEU A 110 7.09 36.68 4.67
N SER A 111 7.38 35.50 4.13
CA SER A 111 6.49 34.36 4.33
C SER A 111 6.40 34.15 5.83
N GLY A 112 5.23 34.37 6.44
CA GLY A 112 5.01 33.94 7.81
C GLY A 112 5.34 32.46 7.97
N ASP A 113 5.50 32.01 9.21
CA ASP A 113 5.75 30.61 9.53
C ASP A 113 4.78 29.71 8.72
N GLY A 114 5.34 28.74 7.98
CA GLY A 114 4.56 27.78 7.21
C GLY A 114 3.58 26.98 8.07
N SER A 115 3.84 26.91 9.39
CA SER A 115 2.96 26.31 10.40
C SER A 115 1.55 26.88 10.41
N GLN A 116 1.36 28.15 9.99
CA GLN A 116 0.04 28.79 9.97
C GLN A 116 -0.93 28.13 8.98
N TYR A 117 -0.40 27.39 7.99
CA TYR A 117 -1.18 26.71 6.95
C TYR A 117 -1.12 25.18 7.04
N THR A 118 -0.30 24.63 7.94
CA THR A 118 -0.13 23.18 8.17
C THR A 118 -0.64 22.72 9.55
N GLY A 119 -1.38 23.59 10.25
CA GLY A 119 -2.00 23.25 11.55
C GLY A 119 -2.87 22.00 11.49
N GLY A 120 -2.70 21.11 12.48
CA GLY A 120 -3.42 19.83 12.57
C GLY A 120 -2.76 18.67 11.82
N MET A 121 -1.70 18.91 11.04
CA MET A 121 -1.01 17.82 10.34
C MET A 121 -0.31 16.83 11.31
N ASP A 122 0.02 17.27 12.52
CA ASP A 122 0.63 16.47 13.59
C ASP A 122 -0.36 15.53 14.31
N GLU A 123 -1.67 15.73 14.07
CA GLU A 123 -2.74 14.91 14.62
C GLU A 123 -2.93 13.61 13.82
N VAL A 124 -2.49 13.58 12.56
CA VAL A 124 -2.53 12.40 11.69
C VAL A 124 -1.36 11.48 12.02
N ARG A 125 -1.57 10.40 12.77
CA ARG A 125 -0.49 9.48 13.21
C ARG A 125 -0.72 8.07 12.72
N GLY A 126 0.36 7.29 12.62
CA GLY A 126 0.27 5.86 12.37
C GLY A 126 -0.61 5.20 13.42
N GLU A 127 -1.42 4.26 12.97
CA GLU A 127 -2.23 3.44 13.88
C GLU A 127 -1.28 2.65 14.78
N SER A 128 -1.60 2.60 16.07
CA SER A 128 -0.82 1.78 17.01
C SER A 128 -0.82 0.34 16.53
N ASP A 129 0.35 -0.29 16.58
CA ASP A 129 0.49 -1.71 16.28
C ASP A 129 -0.52 -2.46 17.14
N GLN A 130 -1.60 -2.97 16.51
CA GLN A 130 -2.45 -3.94 17.20
C GLN A 130 -1.51 -5.06 17.60
N ARG A 131 -1.33 -5.24 18.91
CA ARG A 131 -0.61 -6.40 19.42
C ARG A 131 -1.24 -7.60 18.73
N GLY A 132 -0.42 -8.34 17.96
CA GLY A 132 -0.84 -9.64 17.47
C GLY A 132 -1.42 -10.39 18.67
N LEU A 133 -2.60 -10.97 18.48
CA LEU A 133 -3.28 -11.71 19.53
C LEU A 133 -2.25 -12.68 20.12
N ASP A 134 -1.84 -12.46 21.37
CA ASP A 134 -0.92 -13.34 22.07
C ASP A 134 -1.74 -14.58 22.44
N LEU A 135 -1.86 -15.48 21.47
CA LEU A 135 -2.31 -16.85 21.69
C LEU A 135 -1.19 -17.49 22.49
N GLY A 136 -1.26 -17.31 23.82
CA GLY A 136 -0.24 -17.74 24.77
C GLY A 136 0.28 -19.14 24.45
N LYS A 137 1.54 -19.40 24.86
CA LYS A 137 2.26 -20.67 24.61
C LYS A 137 1.33 -21.88 24.70
N GLU A 138 1.47 -22.80 23.75
CA GLU A 138 0.86 -24.14 23.83
C GLU A 138 1.05 -24.68 25.25
N TYR A 139 -0.05 -25.09 25.89
CA TYR A 139 -0.01 -25.79 27.16
C TYR A 139 0.96 -26.95 27.03
N THR A 140 2.05 -26.90 27.77
CA THR A 140 2.90 -28.07 27.93
C THR A 140 2.39 -28.85 29.14
N ASP A 141 2.50 -30.18 29.11
CA ASP A 141 2.14 -31.06 30.25
C ASP A 141 2.94 -30.76 31.54
N GLN A 142 3.83 -29.76 31.49
CA GLN A 142 4.67 -29.28 32.59
C GLN A 142 4.14 -28.00 33.25
N ASP A 143 3.08 -27.40 32.71
CA ASP A 143 2.39 -26.23 33.28
C ASP A 143 1.33 -26.61 34.33
N GLY A 144 1.43 -27.82 34.88
CA GLY A 144 0.59 -28.31 35.97
C GLY A 144 0.77 -27.43 37.21
N ASP A 145 -0.18 -26.54 37.44
CA ASP A 145 -0.39 -25.84 38.70
C ASP A 145 -0.89 -26.83 39.75
N GLY A 146 0.03 -27.66 40.25
CA GLY A 146 -0.18 -28.39 41.48
C GLY A 146 -0.54 -27.40 42.59
N MET A 147 -1.81 -27.40 42.99
CA MET A 147 -2.32 -26.74 44.18
C MET A 147 -1.32 -26.90 45.34
N PRO A 148 -0.71 -25.82 45.85
CA PRO A 148 0.04 -25.90 47.09
C PRO A 148 -0.96 -26.13 48.23
N ASP A 149 -0.73 -27.20 48.99
CA ASP A 149 -1.51 -27.57 50.17
C ASP A 149 -1.73 -26.36 51.09
N ALA A 150 -2.99 -26.16 51.45
CA ALA A 150 -3.43 -25.08 52.31
C ALA A 150 -2.75 -25.15 53.69
N ALA A 151 -1.89 -24.16 53.97
CA ALA A 151 -1.49 -23.82 55.32
C ALA A 151 -1.34 -22.30 55.49
N ALA A 152 -2.13 -21.78 56.43
CA ALA A 152 -1.98 -20.49 57.12
C ALA A 152 -2.40 -19.20 56.36
N GLY A 153 -3.70 -18.87 56.51
CA GLY A 153 -4.23 -17.56 56.91
C GLY A 153 -3.76 -16.28 56.21
N ALA A 154 -4.64 -15.69 55.38
CA ALA A 154 -4.72 -14.24 55.18
C ALA A 154 -6.06 -13.85 54.52
N ASP A 155 -6.78 -12.95 55.20
CA ASP A 155 -7.74 -11.94 54.73
C ASP A 155 -8.67 -12.26 53.54
N ASP A 156 -9.95 -12.50 53.88
CA ASP A 156 -11.07 -12.67 52.96
C ASP A 156 -11.64 -11.29 52.57
N ASN A 157 -11.17 -10.76 51.43
CA ASN A 157 -11.80 -9.62 50.74
C ASN A 157 -12.06 -10.01 49.29
N VAL A 158 -13.06 -10.88 49.08
CA VAL A 158 -13.62 -11.16 47.76
C VAL A 158 -14.55 -10.00 47.38
N VAL A 159 -14.14 -9.24 46.36
CA VAL A 159 -14.98 -8.21 45.74
C VAL A 159 -15.77 -8.89 44.62
N ASP A 160 -17.08 -9.08 44.81
CA ASP A 160 -17.98 -9.60 43.79
C ASP A 160 -18.07 -8.62 42.61
N ALA A 161 -17.25 -8.84 41.58
CA ALA A 161 -17.35 -8.12 40.33
C ALA A 161 -18.59 -8.62 39.56
N GLU A 162 -19.57 -7.75 39.37
CA GLU A 162 -20.75 -8.04 38.56
C GLU A 162 -20.34 -8.39 37.12
N TRP A 163 -20.63 -9.62 36.72
CA TRP A 163 -20.43 -10.13 35.37
C TRP A 163 -21.21 -9.28 34.36
N ARG A 164 -20.50 -8.65 33.41
CA ARG A 164 -21.10 -8.05 32.21
C ARG A 164 -20.76 -8.93 31.01
N PRO A 165 -21.76 -9.51 30.31
CA PRO A 165 -21.49 -10.30 29.12
C PRO A 165 -20.87 -9.39 28.05
N ILE A 166 -19.64 -9.72 27.65
CA ILE A 166 -19.00 -9.13 26.49
C ILE A 166 -19.59 -9.85 25.28
N GLY A 167 -20.20 -9.11 24.36
CA GLY A 167 -20.77 -9.65 23.12
C GLY A 167 -19.66 -10.10 22.18
N ILE A 168 -19.09 -11.28 22.42
CA ILE A 168 -18.18 -11.94 21.50
C ILE A 168 -19.06 -12.60 20.44
N GLU A 169 -19.05 -12.09 19.21
CA GLU A 169 -19.59 -12.82 18.05
C GLU A 169 -18.86 -14.17 17.97
N HIS A 170 -19.61 -15.25 18.18
CA HIS A 170 -19.04 -16.60 18.15
C HIS A 170 -18.56 -16.89 16.73
N GLN A 171 -17.24 -16.93 16.55
CA GLN A 171 -16.64 -17.34 15.28
C GLN A 171 -17.00 -18.82 15.06
N PRO A 172 -17.48 -19.21 13.86
CA PRO A 172 -17.86 -20.59 13.60
C PRO A 172 -16.66 -21.52 13.78
N LEU A 173 -16.92 -22.74 14.27
CA LEU A 173 -15.88 -23.74 14.50
C LEU A 173 -15.26 -24.17 13.15
N GLN A 174 -14.00 -24.61 13.17
CA GLN A 174 -13.32 -25.10 11.97
C GLN A 174 -14.12 -26.23 11.27
N GLU A 175 -14.74 -27.11 12.03
CA GLU A 175 -15.60 -28.17 11.50
C GLU A 175 -16.80 -27.64 10.70
N GLU A 176 -17.38 -26.51 11.12
CA GLU A 176 -18.49 -25.87 10.41
C GLU A 176 -18.02 -25.19 9.13
N LEU A 177 -16.83 -24.58 9.14
CA LEU A 177 -16.20 -24.01 7.95
C LEU A 177 -15.89 -25.10 6.91
N ASP A 178 -15.34 -26.23 7.35
CA ASP A 178 -15.01 -27.36 6.48
C ASP A 178 -16.29 -27.97 5.88
N ALA A 179 -17.35 -28.10 6.68
CA ALA A 179 -18.66 -28.55 6.21
C ALA A 179 -19.26 -27.60 5.17
N ALA A 180 -19.20 -26.29 5.39
CA ALA A 180 -19.66 -25.28 4.44
C ALA A 180 -18.86 -25.34 3.13
N GLN A 181 -17.53 -25.50 3.21
CA GLN A 181 -16.68 -25.68 2.03
C GLN A 181 -17.05 -26.93 1.23
N LYS A 182 -17.24 -28.07 1.90
CA LYS A 182 -17.67 -29.31 1.23
C LYS A 182 -19.03 -29.13 0.55
N GLN A 183 -19.97 -28.45 1.20
CA GLN A 183 -21.28 -28.16 0.63
C GLN A 183 -21.19 -27.31 -0.64
N GLY A 184 -20.31 -26.31 -0.66
CA GLY A 184 -20.07 -25.49 -1.85
C GLY A 184 -19.48 -26.28 -3.02
N TYR A 185 -18.54 -27.18 -2.72
CA TYR A 185 -17.96 -28.09 -3.72
C TYR A 185 -19.01 -29.03 -4.33
N GLU A 186 -19.87 -29.62 -3.48
CA GLU A 186 -20.97 -30.48 -3.94
C GLU A 186 -22.00 -29.70 -4.78
N ALA A 187 -22.32 -28.47 -4.39
CA ALA A 187 -23.23 -27.60 -5.14
C ALA A 187 -22.70 -27.26 -6.53
N ALA A 188 -21.40 -26.97 -6.65
CA ALA A 188 -20.74 -26.78 -7.94
C ALA A 188 -20.81 -28.04 -8.81
N ARG A 189 -20.56 -29.22 -8.22
CA ARG A 189 -20.69 -30.51 -8.90
C ARG A 189 -22.10 -30.78 -9.44
N GLU A 190 -23.12 -30.29 -8.74
CA GLU A 190 -24.52 -30.37 -9.16
C GLU A 190 -24.93 -29.29 -10.18
N GLY A 191 -24.01 -28.40 -10.57
CA GLY A 191 -24.25 -27.33 -11.55
C GLY A 191 -25.02 -26.13 -11.00
N LYS A 192 -25.07 -25.96 -9.69
CA LYS A 192 -25.68 -24.78 -9.05
C LYS A 192 -24.80 -23.55 -9.23
N ALA A 193 -25.41 -22.37 -9.34
CA ALA A 193 -24.69 -21.12 -9.51
C ALA A 193 -24.06 -20.66 -8.18
N GLU A 194 -23.01 -19.81 -8.24
CA GLU A 194 -22.40 -19.22 -7.03
C GLU A 194 -23.43 -18.43 -6.20
N SER A 195 -24.46 -17.87 -6.85
CA SER A 195 -25.58 -17.16 -6.20
C SER A 195 -26.49 -18.06 -5.37
N ASP A 196 -26.41 -19.38 -5.53
CA ASP A 196 -27.22 -20.34 -4.78
C ASP A 196 -26.62 -20.67 -3.40
N CYS A 197 -25.59 -19.92 -2.98
CA CYS A 197 -25.05 -20.00 -1.63
C CYS A 197 -26.18 -19.78 -0.60
N PRO A 198 -26.38 -20.70 0.36
CA PRO A 198 -27.39 -20.55 1.40
C PRO A 198 -27.14 -19.30 2.27
N THR A 199 -28.21 -18.73 2.82
CA THR A 199 -28.09 -17.61 3.78
C THR A 199 -27.50 -18.12 5.09
N MET A 200 -26.25 -17.78 5.36
CA MET A 200 -25.47 -18.22 6.53
C MET A 200 -24.56 -17.09 7.03
N ALA A 201 -23.88 -17.30 8.16
CA ALA A 201 -22.91 -16.33 8.69
C ALA A 201 -21.79 -16.07 7.66
N GLY A 202 -21.28 -14.83 7.64
CA GLY A 202 -20.29 -14.38 6.65
C GLY A 202 -19.10 -15.34 6.46
N PRO A 203 -18.45 -15.84 7.54
CA PRO A 203 -17.34 -16.79 7.41
C PRO A 203 -17.72 -18.11 6.73
N LEU A 204 -18.92 -18.64 7.01
CA LEU A 204 -19.42 -19.87 6.39
C LEU A 204 -19.73 -19.66 4.90
N CYS A 205 -20.28 -18.52 4.53
CA CYS A 205 -20.54 -18.17 3.13
C CYS A 205 -19.24 -18.11 2.32
N ILE A 206 -18.19 -17.52 2.90
CA ILE A 206 -16.86 -17.49 2.28
C ILE A 206 -16.31 -18.91 2.10
N ALA A 207 -16.45 -19.77 3.11
CA ALA A 207 -16.01 -21.16 3.03
C ALA A 207 -16.76 -21.93 1.93
N TRP A 208 -18.08 -21.75 1.84
CA TRP A 208 -18.90 -22.32 0.77
C TRP A 208 -18.43 -21.89 -0.62
N VAL A 209 -18.22 -20.58 -0.84
CA VAL A 209 -17.73 -20.06 -2.13
C VAL A 209 -16.35 -20.62 -2.49
N LYS A 210 -15.47 -20.82 -1.51
CA LYS A 210 -14.16 -21.47 -1.75
C LYS A 210 -14.32 -22.89 -2.28
N GLY A 211 -15.22 -23.68 -1.69
CA GLY A 211 -15.53 -25.02 -2.16
C GLY A 211 -16.10 -25.04 -3.58
N TRP A 212 -17.04 -24.13 -3.86
CA TRP A 212 -17.64 -24.00 -5.19
C TRP A 212 -16.60 -23.67 -6.28
N LYS A 213 -15.65 -22.77 -5.96
CA LYS A 213 -14.56 -22.39 -6.86
C LYS A 213 -13.56 -23.51 -7.07
N ALA A 214 -13.24 -24.29 -6.02
CA ALA A 214 -12.32 -25.41 -6.12
C ALA A 214 -12.76 -26.46 -7.16
N TRP A 215 -14.05 -26.82 -7.17
CA TRP A 215 -14.59 -27.73 -8.19
C TRP A 215 -14.50 -27.16 -9.61
N HIS A 216 -14.82 -25.88 -9.78
CA HIS A 216 -14.72 -25.23 -11.10
C HIS A 216 -13.28 -25.12 -11.57
N ASP A 217 -12.34 -24.87 -10.65
CA ASP A 217 -10.92 -24.87 -10.94
C ASP A 217 -10.45 -26.27 -11.38
N GLU A 218 -10.86 -27.34 -10.71
CA GLU A 218 -10.58 -28.72 -11.11
C GLU A 218 -11.15 -29.08 -12.49
N GLN A 219 -12.39 -28.67 -12.78
CA GLN A 219 -13.03 -28.90 -14.09
C GLN A 219 -12.39 -28.06 -15.20
N SER A 220 -11.95 -26.84 -14.87
CA SER A 220 -11.21 -25.98 -15.80
C SER A 220 -9.79 -26.48 -16.06
N GLY A 221 -9.23 -27.32 -15.19
CA GLY A 221 -7.96 -28.01 -15.38
C GLY A 221 -7.92 -28.97 -16.58
N GLY A 222 -9.07 -29.30 -17.17
CA GLY A 222 -9.17 -30.14 -18.38
C GLY A 222 -9.53 -29.40 -19.67
N THR A 223 -9.84 -28.10 -19.61
CA THR A 223 -10.14 -27.30 -20.81
C THR A 223 -8.98 -26.34 -21.02
N GLU A 224 -8.16 -26.56 -22.06
CA GLU A 224 -7.08 -25.64 -22.43
C GLU A 224 -7.62 -24.19 -22.43
N ASP A 225 -6.91 -23.28 -21.78
CA ASP A 225 -7.33 -21.88 -21.73
C ASP A 225 -7.41 -21.37 -23.18
N PRO A 226 -8.49 -20.68 -23.60
CA PRO A 226 -8.63 -20.18 -24.96
C PRO A 226 -7.44 -19.32 -25.44
N LEU A 227 -6.71 -18.70 -24.51
CA LEU A 227 -5.54 -17.88 -24.81
C LEU A 227 -4.24 -18.69 -24.91
N TYR A 228 -4.26 -20.00 -24.60
CA TYR A 228 -3.07 -20.85 -24.53
C TYR A 228 -2.27 -20.83 -25.84
N ALA A 229 -2.93 -21.06 -26.99
CA ALA A 229 -2.26 -21.09 -28.29
C ALA A 229 -1.62 -19.74 -28.66
N GLU A 230 -2.27 -18.62 -28.32
CA GLU A 230 -1.72 -17.29 -28.57
C GLU A 230 -0.53 -16.99 -27.66
N VAL A 231 -0.57 -17.45 -26.40
CA VAL A 231 0.52 -17.28 -25.44
C VAL A 231 1.71 -18.15 -25.81
N GLU A 232 1.48 -19.39 -26.28
CA GLU A 232 2.53 -20.27 -26.80
C GLU A 232 3.26 -19.60 -27.97
N ALA A 233 2.53 -19.10 -28.97
CA ALA A 233 3.11 -18.42 -30.11
C ALA A 233 3.95 -17.20 -29.70
N LEU A 234 3.44 -16.38 -28.76
CA LEU A 234 4.18 -15.23 -28.24
C LEU A 234 5.48 -15.66 -27.54
N VAL A 235 5.44 -16.71 -26.71
CA VAL A 235 6.60 -17.17 -25.94
C VAL A 235 7.67 -17.77 -26.86
N VAL A 236 7.25 -18.50 -27.90
CA VAL A 236 8.18 -19.02 -28.92
C VAL A 236 8.78 -17.87 -29.74
N GLU A 237 8.03 -16.82 -30.05
CA GLU A 237 8.52 -15.64 -30.77
C GLU A 237 9.48 -14.79 -29.93
N SER A 238 9.12 -14.50 -28.68
CA SER A 238 9.93 -13.65 -27.79
C SER A 238 11.15 -14.34 -27.22
N GLN A 239 11.16 -15.69 -27.20
CA GLN A 239 12.15 -16.52 -26.50
C GLN A 239 12.32 -16.18 -25.01
N GLU A 240 11.37 -15.43 -24.45
CA GLU A 240 11.34 -14.98 -23.06
C GLU A 240 9.95 -15.24 -22.49
N VAL A 241 9.87 -15.81 -21.28
CA VAL A 241 8.60 -16.08 -20.61
C VAL A 241 8.62 -15.56 -19.17
N SER A 242 7.64 -14.73 -18.84
CA SER A 242 7.39 -14.28 -17.47
C SER A 242 5.90 -14.02 -17.24
N ILE A 243 5.46 -14.19 -15.99
CA ILE A 243 4.05 -13.96 -15.61
C ILE A 243 3.63 -12.53 -15.97
N THR A 244 4.48 -11.54 -15.66
CA THR A 244 4.24 -10.12 -15.95
C THR A 244 4.10 -9.84 -17.45
N MET A 245 4.87 -10.54 -18.30
CA MET A 245 4.76 -10.40 -19.76
C MET A 245 3.38 -10.84 -20.25
N VAL A 246 2.94 -12.03 -19.83
CA VAL A 246 1.62 -12.58 -20.20
C VAL A 246 0.48 -11.69 -19.69
N GLN A 247 0.58 -11.20 -18.45
CA GLN A 247 -0.40 -10.26 -17.88
C GLN A 247 -0.54 -8.98 -18.71
N ARG A 248 0.57 -8.39 -19.14
CA ARG A 248 0.55 -7.13 -19.91
C ARG A 248 0.07 -7.35 -21.35
N ARG A 249 0.49 -8.44 -21.99
CA ARG A 249 0.20 -8.68 -23.41
C ARG A 249 -1.23 -9.16 -23.65
N PHE A 250 -1.76 -9.98 -22.75
CA PHE A 250 -3.11 -10.55 -22.87
C PHE A 250 -4.14 -9.95 -21.90
N LYS A 251 -3.73 -8.97 -21.07
CA LYS A 251 -4.60 -8.29 -20.08
C LYS A 251 -5.31 -9.26 -19.13
N VAL A 252 -4.61 -10.30 -18.70
CA VAL A 252 -5.11 -11.33 -17.78
C VAL A 252 -4.63 -11.08 -16.34
N GLY A 253 -5.42 -11.54 -15.37
CA GLY A 253 -5.04 -11.52 -13.95
C GLY A 253 -3.87 -12.46 -13.64
N TYR A 254 -3.19 -12.23 -12.51
CA TYR A 254 -1.99 -12.98 -12.10
C TYR A 254 -2.21 -14.50 -12.08
N ASN A 255 -3.27 -14.97 -11.41
CA ASN A 255 -3.56 -16.40 -11.29
C ASN A 255 -3.76 -17.08 -12.64
N ARG A 256 -4.40 -16.39 -13.59
CA ARG A 256 -4.62 -16.92 -14.95
C ARG A 256 -3.32 -16.98 -15.74
N ALA A 257 -2.48 -15.94 -15.64
CA ALA A 257 -1.15 -15.94 -16.26
C ALA A 257 -0.22 -17.01 -15.68
N ALA A 258 -0.28 -17.25 -14.37
CA ALA A 258 0.47 -18.32 -13.72
C ALA A 258 0.04 -19.70 -14.22
N ARG A 259 -1.28 -19.98 -14.25
CA ARG A 259 -1.83 -21.24 -14.81
C ARG A 259 -1.43 -21.46 -16.27
N LEU A 260 -1.48 -20.41 -17.11
CA LEU A 260 -1.05 -20.48 -18.51
C LEU A 260 0.43 -20.88 -18.62
N ILE A 261 1.29 -20.36 -17.76
CA ILE A 261 2.72 -20.69 -17.75
C ILE A 261 2.97 -22.11 -17.23
N GLU A 262 2.22 -22.55 -16.22
CA GLU A 262 2.26 -23.94 -15.73
C GLU A 262 1.82 -24.93 -16.82
N GLN A 263 0.81 -24.59 -17.61
CA GLN A 263 0.39 -25.39 -18.77
C GLN A 263 1.46 -25.42 -19.87
N LEU A 264 2.17 -24.30 -20.11
CA LEU A 264 3.30 -24.27 -21.04
C LEU A 264 4.47 -25.13 -20.55
N GLU A 265 4.69 -25.22 -19.24
CA GLU A 265 5.71 -26.08 -18.63
C GLU A 265 5.30 -27.56 -18.77
N ALA A 266 4.05 -27.88 -18.45
CA ALA A 266 3.52 -29.25 -18.56
C ALA A 266 3.56 -29.78 -20.00
N ASN A 267 3.35 -28.92 -20.99
CA ASN A 267 3.39 -29.26 -22.41
C ASN A 267 4.80 -29.14 -23.03
N GLY A 268 5.83 -28.90 -22.22
CA GLY A 268 7.23 -28.88 -22.66
C GLY A 268 7.63 -27.68 -23.53
N VAL A 269 6.85 -26.59 -23.51
CA VAL A 269 7.17 -25.34 -24.22
C VAL A 269 8.20 -24.52 -23.44
N VAL A 270 8.13 -24.55 -22.11
CA VAL A 270 9.03 -23.81 -21.22
C VAL A 270 9.64 -24.74 -20.17
N SER A 271 10.84 -24.39 -19.71
CA SER A 271 11.52 -25.12 -18.64
C SER A 271 10.86 -24.87 -17.28
N ALA A 272 11.18 -25.77 -16.35
CA ALA A 272 11.03 -25.48 -14.92
C ALA A 272 11.77 -24.18 -14.56
N MET A 273 11.30 -23.56 -13.47
CA MET A 273 11.91 -22.37 -12.91
C MET A 273 13.34 -22.67 -12.44
N ASP A 274 14.30 -21.84 -12.82
CA ASP A 274 15.68 -21.93 -12.32
C ASP A 274 15.84 -21.29 -10.93
N ASP A 275 17.02 -21.43 -10.33
CA ASP A 275 17.34 -20.87 -9.01
C ASP A 275 17.25 -19.32 -8.96
N GLU A 276 17.24 -18.65 -10.11
CA GLU A 276 17.06 -17.20 -10.25
C GLU A 276 15.59 -16.79 -10.49
N GLY A 277 14.67 -17.75 -10.55
CA GLY A 277 13.27 -17.51 -10.80
C GLY A 277 12.91 -17.29 -12.27
N LYS A 278 13.81 -17.61 -13.21
CA LYS A 278 13.59 -17.47 -14.66
C LYS A 278 13.23 -18.82 -15.28
N ARG A 279 12.58 -18.75 -16.44
CA ARG A 279 12.15 -19.91 -17.22
C ARG A 279 12.70 -19.75 -18.63
N LYS A 280 13.18 -20.83 -19.24
CA LYS A 280 13.72 -20.84 -20.60
C LYS A 280 12.72 -21.46 -21.57
N VAL A 281 12.66 -20.96 -22.79
CA VAL A 281 11.80 -21.53 -23.84
C VAL A 281 12.53 -22.72 -24.46
N LEU A 282 11.84 -23.86 -24.56
CA LEU A 282 12.40 -25.13 -25.02
C LEU A 282 12.05 -25.44 -26.49
N LYS A 283 10.98 -24.82 -27.03
CA LYS A 283 10.61 -24.93 -28.44
C LYS A 283 11.27 -23.82 -29.28
N SER A 284 11.84 -24.19 -30.43
CA SER A 284 12.34 -23.28 -31.45
C SER A 284 11.34 -23.13 -32.60
N THR A 285 11.33 -21.97 -33.26
CA THR A 285 10.44 -21.65 -34.39
C THR A 285 10.56 -22.60 -35.60
N GLU A 286 11.62 -23.43 -35.66
CA GLU A 286 11.91 -24.32 -36.80
C GLU A 286 11.13 -25.66 -36.78
N GLU A 287 10.47 -26.03 -35.68
CA GLU A 287 9.73 -27.30 -35.55
C GLU A 287 8.24 -27.20 -35.92
N GLN A 288 7.73 -26.03 -36.35
CA GLN A 288 6.32 -25.81 -36.68
C GLN A 288 5.94 -25.97 -38.17
N GLU A 289 6.86 -26.37 -39.06
CA GLU A 289 6.59 -26.66 -40.48
C GLU A 289 6.77 -28.14 -40.89
N GLY A 290 6.54 -29.09 -39.97
CA GLY A 290 6.55 -30.53 -40.24
C GLY A 290 5.18 -31.16 -40.37
#